data_AF-A0A7C5VVJ8-F1
#
_entry.id   AF-A0A7C5VVJ8-F1
#
_cell.length_a   1.000
_cell.length_b   1.000
_cell.length_c   1.000
_cell.angle_alpha   90.00
_cell.angle_beta   90.00
_cell.angle_gamma   90.00
#
_symmetry.space_group_name_H-M   'P 1'
#
loop_
_entity.id
_entity.type
_entity.pdbx_description
1 polymer ?
#
loop_
_entity_poly.entity_id
_entity_poly.type
_entity_poly.pdbx_seq_one_letter_code
_entity_poly.pdbx_strand_id
1 'polypeptide(L)'
;MGPLVALVATVLVACQGGREQPNSPKLVHWQAQSTVVPLRESCPDTATKKVERVVIVSLDGLMPQALLLAPTPHLDSLWQGGAYTWQAQTVLPSVTLPAHASMVSGQDVPNHGINWNDWQPELGYLEAPTMFTIAKEAGLKVAAFVGKKKLKHLLPPGSVDYWDMPGYWASDIMPAAVEYLLRERPQLLFIHLPDLDSVGHAYGWMSREQLEATTEVDEAIGLLLTALRKGGLWETTLIIVTSDHGGHGRVHGSDDPQDTTIPWIAYGPGVQPGLELQEPVHIFDTAPTVLAALGLRPPKGWDGNPLWDLITVPYQPCPAPTP
;
A
#
# COMPACT_ATOMS: atom_id res chain seq x y z
N MET A 1 17.52 53.30 -14.78
CA MET A 1 16.41 53.95 -15.52
C MET A 1 16.24 53.21 -16.84
N GLY A 2 15.13 52.47 -16.96
CA GLY A 2 14.38 52.03 -18.16
C GLY A 2 15.10 51.37 -19.35
N PRO A 3 14.85 50.09 -19.65
CA PRO A 3 15.13 49.50 -20.96
C PRO A 3 13.97 49.68 -21.95
N LEU A 4 14.32 49.46 -23.22
CA LEU A 4 13.54 49.53 -24.46
C LEU A 4 12.70 48.25 -24.71
N VAL A 5 11.57 48.42 -25.44
CA VAL A 5 10.98 47.49 -26.47
C VAL A 5 10.40 46.17 -25.91
N ALA A 6 9.29 45.54 -26.35
CA ALA A 6 8.33 45.62 -27.46
C ALA A 6 7.05 44.86 -27.02
N LEU A 7 5.85 45.33 -27.37
CA LEU A 7 4.97 44.78 -28.42
C LEU A 7 4.12 43.56 -27.99
N VAL A 8 2.88 43.81 -27.56
CA VAL A 8 1.80 42.82 -27.55
C VAL A 8 0.83 43.19 -28.65
N ALA A 9 0.78 42.36 -29.70
CA ALA A 9 -0.22 42.41 -30.74
C ALA A 9 -1.47 41.64 -30.29
N THR A 10 -2.58 42.34 -30.14
CA THR A 10 -3.92 41.76 -29.98
C THR A 10 -4.50 41.52 -31.36
N VAL A 11 -4.86 40.28 -31.69
CA VAL A 11 -5.73 39.97 -32.83
C VAL A 11 -7.16 39.81 -32.33
N LEU A 12 -8.03 40.62 -32.94
CA LEU A 12 -9.47 40.64 -32.79
C LEU A 12 -10.13 39.33 -33.24
N VAL A 13 -11.17 38.92 -32.50
CA VAL A 13 -12.34 38.29 -33.11
C VAL A 13 -13.56 39.13 -32.74
N ALA A 14 -14.22 39.63 -33.78
CA ALA A 14 -15.44 40.39 -33.72
C ALA A 14 -16.67 39.47 -33.69
N CYS A 15 -17.66 39.81 -32.89
CA CYS A 15 -19.06 39.52 -33.17
C CYS A 15 -19.89 40.78 -32.92
N GLN A 16 -20.56 41.23 -33.97
CA GLN A 16 -21.44 42.39 -34.05
C GLN A 16 -22.85 42.06 -33.52
N GLY A 17 -23.58 43.10 -33.11
CA GLY A 17 -25.03 43.11 -32.89
C GLY A 17 -25.38 43.72 -31.53
N GLY A 18 -25.42 45.04 -31.38
CA GLY A 18 -26.61 45.85 -31.66
C GLY A 18 -26.97 46.63 -30.37
N ARG A 19 -26.78 47.95 -30.37
CA ARG A 19 -27.16 48.85 -29.27
C ARG A 19 -28.43 49.60 -29.66
N GLU A 20 -29.47 49.47 -28.85
CA GLU A 20 -30.44 50.53 -28.59
C GLU A 20 -30.69 50.63 -27.07
N GLN A 21 -30.61 51.85 -26.56
CA GLN A 21 -31.12 52.34 -25.28
C GLN A 21 -31.97 53.57 -25.62
N PRO A 22 -32.85 54.12 -24.76
CA PRO A 22 -33.09 53.82 -23.34
C PRO A 22 -34.59 53.76 -22.95
N ASN A 23 -34.92 53.33 -21.72
CA ASN A 23 -35.97 53.98 -20.92
C ASN A 23 -35.90 53.56 -19.45
N SER A 24 -36.20 54.54 -18.59
CA SER A 24 -36.06 54.65 -17.13
C SER A 24 -36.80 53.58 -16.30
N PRO A 25 -36.40 53.38 -15.03
CA PRO A 25 -36.74 52.18 -14.26
C PRO A 25 -38.17 52.24 -13.70
N LYS A 26 -38.95 51.20 -13.95
CA LYS A 26 -40.16 50.90 -13.16
C LYS A 26 -39.74 50.11 -11.93
N LEU A 27 -40.02 50.66 -10.75
CA LEU A 27 -39.90 49.98 -9.46
C LEU A 27 -40.81 48.74 -9.46
N VAL A 28 -40.19 47.56 -9.51
CA VAL A 28 -40.87 46.28 -9.26
C VAL A 28 -40.69 45.96 -7.78
N HIS A 29 -41.77 45.95 -7.03
CA HIS A 29 -41.78 45.45 -5.66
C HIS A 29 -41.50 43.94 -5.68
N TRP A 30 -40.28 43.55 -5.33
CA TRP A 30 -39.93 42.16 -5.04
C TRP A 30 -40.47 41.82 -3.64
N GLN A 31 -41.59 41.09 -3.58
CA GLN A 31 -41.96 40.38 -2.36
C GLN A 31 -41.00 39.20 -2.20
N ALA A 32 -40.07 39.30 -1.24
CA ALA A 32 -39.23 38.18 -0.86
C ALA A 32 -40.12 37.11 -0.20
N GLN A 33 -40.53 36.11 -0.98
CA GLN A 33 -41.02 34.86 -0.40
C GLN A 33 -39.81 34.11 0.14
N SER A 34 -39.60 34.19 1.45
CA SER A 34 -38.66 33.34 2.18
C SER A 34 -39.18 31.90 2.13
N THR A 35 -38.86 31.19 1.06
CA THR A 35 -38.90 29.73 1.07
C THR A 35 -37.69 29.29 1.88
N VAL A 36 -37.92 28.95 3.15
CA VAL A 36 -36.94 28.20 3.92
C VAL A 36 -36.85 26.83 3.26
N VAL A 37 -35.88 26.67 2.35
CA VAL A 37 -35.45 25.35 1.91
C VAL A 37 -34.81 24.73 3.15
N PRO A 38 -35.36 23.65 3.74
CA PRO A 38 -34.65 22.98 4.80
C PRO A 38 -33.35 22.46 4.18
N LEU A 39 -32.21 22.95 4.71
CA LEU A 39 -30.91 22.34 4.47
C LEU A 39 -31.02 20.91 5.01
N ARG A 40 -31.38 19.95 4.15
CA ARG A 40 -30.94 18.58 4.37
C ARG A 40 -29.45 18.60 4.12
N GLU A 41 -28.69 18.90 5.16
CA GLU A 41 -27.35 18.36 5.30
C GLU A 41 -27.51 16.85 5.33
N SER A 42 -27.61 16.22 4.16
CA SER A 42 -27.50 14.78 4.06
C SER A 42 -26.08 14.45 4.45
N CYS A 43 -25.90 13.82 5.61
CA CYS A 43 -24.66 13.13 5.90
C CYS A 43 -24.26 12.30 4.66
N PRO A 44 -23.00 12.36 4.20
CA PRO A 44 -22.53 11.33 3.30
C PRO A 44 -22.79 9.97 3.98
N ASP A 45 -23.32 9.02 3.22
CA ASP A 45 -23.56 7.65 3.68
C ASP A 45 -22.19 7.00 3.94
N THR A 46 -21.61 7.27 5.11
CA THR A 46 -20.33 6.73 5.58
C THR A 46 -20.54 5.34 6.16
N ALA A 47 -21.26 4.49 5.43
CA ALA A 47 -21.01 3.06 5.55
C ALA A 47 -19.54 2.87 5.22
N THR A 48 -18.71 2.64 6.25
CA THR A 48 -17.29 2.38 6.09
C THR A 48 -17.15 1.29 5.03
N LYS A 49 -16.60 1.64 3.86
CA LYS A 49 -16.41 0.65 2.78
C LYS A 49 -15.64 -0.51 3.38
N LYS A 50 -16.25 -1.69 3.40
CA LYS A 50 -15.68 -2.87 4.03
C LYS A 50 -14.51 -3.37 3.18
N VAL A 51 -13.38 -3.64 3.80
CA VAL A 51 -12.27 -4.38 3.18
C VAL A 51 -12.75 -5.81 2.94
N GLU A 52 -12.79 -6.23 1.68
CA GLU A 52 -13.10 -7.61 1.29
C GLU A 52 -11.83 -8.40 0.97
N ARG A 53 -10.73 -7.68 0.70
CA ARG A 53 -9.46 -8.25 0.26
C ARG A 53 -8.29 -7.43 0.75
N VAL A 54 -7.21 -8.12 1.09
CA VAL A 54 -5.91 -7.52 1.32
C VAL A 54 -4.91 -8.07 0.32
N VAL A 55 -4.18 -7.18 -0.35
CA VAL A 55 -3.02 -7.51 -1.19
C VAL A 55 -1.78 -6.93 -0.53
N ILE A 56 -0.80 -7.77 -0.25
CA ILE A 56 0.48 -7.37 0.33
C ILE A 56 1.53 -7.52 -0.76
N VAL A 57 2.29 -6.46 -1.00
CA VAL A 57 3.44 -6.49 -1.90
C VAL A 57 4.70 -6.19 -1.10
N SER A 58 5.53 -7.20 -0.92
CA SER A 58 6.85 -7.05 -0.32
C SER A 58 7.89 -6.82 -1.43
N LEU A 59 8.60 -5.70 -1.32
CA LEU A 59 9.66 -5.28 -2.23
C LEU A 59 11.00 -5.53 -1.53
N ASP A 60 11.61 -6.69 -1.80
CA ASP A 60 12.78 -7.19 -1.06
C ASP A 60 13.96 -6.23 -1.20
N GLY A 61 14.52 -5.78 -0.08
CA GLY A 61 15.65 -4.84 -0.05
C GLY A 61 15.30 -3.38 -0.38
N LEU A 62 14.02 -2.99 -0.44
CA LEU A 62 13.62 -1.60 -0.68
C LEU A 62 13.92 -0.70 0.52
N MET A 63 14.76 0.31 0.29
CA MET A 63 14.96 1.42 1.24
C MET A 63 13.95 2.55 0.98
N PRO A 64 13.46 3.26 2.02
CA PRO A 64 12.61 4.44 1.84
C PRO A 64 13.23 5.50 0.92
N GLN A 65 14.56 5.68 0.99
CA GLN A 65 15.29 6.66 0.19
C GLN A 65 15.18 6.39 -1.32
N ALA A 66 15.01 5.13 -1.75
CA ALA A 66 14.85 4.81 -3.17
C ALA A 66 13.60 5.50 -3.76
N LEU A 67 12.52 5.57 -2.97
CA LEU A 67 11.24 6.17 -3.40
C LEU A 67 11.31 7.71 -3.52
N LEU A 68 12.33 8.34 -2.94
CA LEU A 68 12.58 9.77 -3.10
C LEU A 68 13.47 10.08 -4.31
N LEU A 69 14.18 9.08 -4.83
CA LEU A 69 15.24 9.26 -5.83
C LEU A 69 14.89 8.63 -7.18
N ALA A 70 14.12 7.55 -7.20
CA ALA A 70 13.64 6.89 -8.40
C ALA A 70 12.26 7.44 -8.81
N PRO A 71 11.96 7.56 -10.11
CA PRO A 71 10.59 7.78 -10.58
C PRO A 71 9.70 6.58 -10.21
N THR A 72 8.76 6.78 -9.28
CA THR A 72 7.84 5.73 -8.82
C THR A 72 6.39 6.22 -8.75
N PRO A 73 5.78 6.67 -9.87
CA PRO A 73 4.45 7.28 -9.86
C PRO A 73 3.34 6.37 -9.30
N HIS A 74 3.48 5.05 -9.40
CA HIS A 74 2.46 4.14 -8.88
C HIS A 74 2.53 4.02 -7.36
N LEU A 75 3.71 3.80 -6.79
CA LEU A 75 3.96 3.85 -5.35
C LEU A 75 3.66 5.23 -4.78
N ASP A 76 3.98 6.31 -5.51
CA ASP A 76 3.64 7.68 -5.16
C ASP A 76 2.14 7.87 -4.96
N SER A 77 1.36 7.34 -5.89
CA SER A 77 -0.10 7.40 -5.78
C SER A 77 -0.64 6.66 -4.55
N LEU A 78 0.03 5.60 -4.09
CA LEU A 78 -0.39 4.82 -2.92
C LEU A 78 -0.10 5.56 -1.62
N TRP A 79 1.12 6.08 -1.42
CA TRP A 79 1.46 6.75 -0.17
C TRP A 79 0.80 8.13 -0.06
N GLN A 80 0.70 8.89 -1.16
CA GLN A 80 0.00 10.18 -1.15
C GLN A 80 -1.51 10.02 -0.93
N GLY A 81 -2.09 8.94 -1.48
CA GLY A 81 -3.51 8.62 -1.38
C GLY A 81 -3.89 7.79 -0.16
N GLY A 82 -2.94 7.39 0.67
CA GLY A 82 -3.12 6.43 1.75
C GLY A 82 -2.40 6.86 3.05
N ALA A 83 -2.11 5.88 3.89
CA ALA A 83 -1.32 6.06 5.10
C ALA A 83 0.07 5.44 4.92
N TYR A 84 1.11 6.05 5.48
CA TYR A 84 2.47 5.58 5.30
C TYR A 84 3.38 5.96 6.46
N THR A 85 4.55 5.32 6.52
CA THR A 85 5.73 5.82 7.24
C THR A 85 6.99 5.42 6.49
N TRP A 86 7.99 6.29 6.55
CA TRP A 86 9.34 6.04 6.05
C TRP A 86 10.29 5.50 7.11
N GLN A 87 9.79 5.28 8.34
CA GLN A 87 10.60 4.98 9.52
C GLN A 87 10.23 3.63 10.15
N ALA A 88 9.48 2.79 9.45
CA ALA A 88 9.18 1.45 9.95
C ALA A 88 10.49 0.65 10.12
N GLN A 89 10.53 -0.23 11.12
CA GLN A 89 11.70 -1.02 11.46
C GLN A 89 11.48 -2.50 11.18
N THR A 90 12.47 -3.15 10.58
CA THR A 90 12.51 -4.61 10.49
C THR A 90 13.11 -5.25 11.75
N VAL A 91 13.18 -6.57 11.76
CA VAL A 91 13.77 -7.38 12.83
C VAL A 91 15.26 -7.62 12.61
N LEU A 92 15.93 -8.16 13.64
CA LEU A 92 17.31 -8.63 13.54
C LEU A 92 17.40 -10.17 13.58
N PRO A 93 18.25 -10.79 12.74
CA PRO A 93 19.03 -10.16 11.67
C PRO A 93 18.13 -9.66 10.53
N SER A 94 18.50 -8.52 9.95
CA SER A 94 17.76 -7.82 8.87
C SER A 94 17.94 -8.53 7.51
N VAL A 95 17.53 -9.79 7.46
CA VAL A 95 17.67 -10.67 6.30
C VAL A 95 16.33 -11.29 5.92
N THR A 96 16.21 -11.64 4.64
CA THR A 96 14.93 -11.94 3.99
C THR A 96 14.00 -12.89 4.75
N LEU A 97 14.44 -14.12 5.05
CA LEU A 97 13.52 -15.15 5.56
C LEU A 97 13.04 -14.88 7.00
N PRO A 98 13.90 -14.52 7.97
CA PRO A 98 13.48 -14.09 9.30
C PRO A 98 12.53 -12.89 9.26
N ALA A 99 12.87 -11.84 8.49
CA ALA A 99 12.03 -10.65 8.38
C ALA A 99 10.65 -10.96 7.78
N HIS A 100 10.59 -11.77 6.74
CA HIS A 100 9.31 -12.21 6.18
C HIS A 100 8.53 -13.12 7.13
N ALA A 101 9.20 -13.97 7.91
CA ALA A 101 8.54 -14.76 8.95
C ALA A 101 7.86 -13.83 9.96
N SER A 102 8.58 -12.81 10.44
CA SER A 102 8.02 -11.79 11.34
C SER A 102 6.85 -11.03 10.71
N MET A 103 6.97 -10.66 9.42
CA MET A 103 5.92 -9.98 8.67
C MET A 103 4.61 -10.78 8.64
N VAL A 104 4.70 -12.10 8.42
CA VAL A 104 3.51 -12.96 8.27
C VAL A 104 2.99 -13.54 9.58
N SER A 105 3.82 -13.65 10.61
CA SER A 105 3.44 -14.22 11.91
C SER A 105 3.13 -13.19 12.97
N GLY A 106 3.42 -11.91 12.72
CA GLY A 106 3.28 -10.83 13.69
C GLY A 106 4.12 -10.99 14.94
N GLN A 107 5.21 -11.76 14.84
CA GLN A 107 6.09 -12.09 15.95
C GLN A 107 7.52 -11.70 15.60
N ASP A 108 8.34 -11.45 16.61
CA ASP A 108 9.78 -11.24 16.45
C ASP A 108 10.52 -12.59 16.31
N VAL A 109 11.78 -12.56 15.87
CA VAL A 109 12.61 -13.73 15.55
C VAL A 109 12.68 -14.76 16.67
N PRO A 110 12.89 -14.40 17.95
CA PRO A 110 12.91 -15.38 19.03
C PRO A 110 11.59 -16.13 19.23
N ASN A 111 10.46 -15.51 18.85
CA ASN A 111 9.12 -16.06 19.08
C ASN A 111 8.66 -16.96 17.94
N HIS A 112 8.96 -16.60 16.69
CA HIS A 112 8.63 -17.45 15.54
C HIS A 112 9.71 -18.49 15.19
N GLY A 113 10.94 -18.33 15.69
CA GLY A 113 12.02 -19.33 15.63
C GLY A 113 12.75 -19.47 14.28
N ILE A 114 12.39 -18.67 13.27
CA ILE A 114 13.06 -18.68 11.96
C ILE A 114 14.28 -17.76 12.02
N ASN A 115 15.44 -18.31 12.38
CA ASN A 115 16.69 -17.57 12.55
C ASN A 115 17.75 -17.90 11.47
N TRP A 116 17.33 -18.51 10.35
CA TRP A 116 18.17 -18.83 9.21
C TRP A 116 17.65 -18.14 7.94
N ASN A 117 18.51 -17.96 6.93
CA ASN A 117 18.12 -17.26 5.69
C ASN A 117 18.20 -18.12 4.43
N ASP A 118 18.89 -19.27 4.43
CA ASP A 118 19.00 -20.10 3.24
C ASP A 118 17.84 -21.09 3.11
N TRP A 119 17.61 -21.61 1.90
CA TRP A 119 16.67 -22.71 1.73
C TRP A 119 17.23 -23.99 2.35
N GLN A 120 16.61 -24.43 3.45
CA GLN A 120 17.02 -25.59 4.25
C GLN A 120 15.79 -26.47 4.55
N PRO A 121 15.32 -27.29 3.59
CA PRO A 121 14.05 -28.03 3.70
C PRO A 121 13.94 -28.90 4.96
N GLU A 122 15.08 -29.38 5.48
CA GLU A 122 15.20 -30.15 6.71
C GLU A 122 14.79 -29.39 7.97
N LEU A 123 14.83 -28.05 7.95
CA LEU A 123 14.36 -27.21 9.06
C LEU A 123 12.85 -27.02 9.07
N GLY A 124 12.13 -27.60 8.10
CA GLY A 124 10.67 -27.62 8.09
C GLY A 124 10.04 -26.28 7.71
N TYR A 125 8.85 -26.01 8.21
CA TYR A 125 8.12 -24.77 7.92
C TYR A 125 8.04 -23.91 9.18
N LEU A 126 7.67 -22.66 9.00
CA LEU A 126 7.24 -21.79 10.10
C LEU A 126 6.06 -22.43 10.83
N GLU A 127 6.28 -22.81 12.09
CA GLU A 127 5.28 -23.47 12.93
C GLU A 127 4.34 -22.46 13.61
N ALA A 128 4.80 -21.23 13.82
CA ALA A 128 4.01 -20.20 14.47
C ALA A 128 2.79 -19.82 13.61
N PRO A 129 1.62 -19.49 14.22
CA PRO A 129 0.47 -19.02 13.47
C PRO A 129 0.81 -17.80 12.61
N THR A 130 0.31 -17.79 11.38
CA THR A 130 0.51 -16.69 10.42
C THR A 130 -0.82 -16.08 10.03
N MET A 131 -0.80 -14.89 9.44
CA MET A 131 -1.98 -14.31 8.79
C MET A 131 -2.59 -15.26 7.75
N PHE A 132 -1.77 -16.10 7.10
CA PHE A 132 -2.24 -17.10 6.13
C PHE A 132 -3.04 -18.21 6.80
N THR A 133 -2.48 -18.86 7.83
CA THR A 133 -3.18 -19.95 8.54
C THR A 133 -4.45 -19.45 9.20
N ILE A 134 -4.42 -18.26 9.81
CA ILE A 134 -5.59 -17.65 10.47
C ILE A 134 -6.68 -17.27 9.45
N ALA A 135 -6.30 -16.69 8.30
CA ALA A 135 -7.24 -16.41 7.23
C ALA A 135 -7.87 -17.70 6.67
N LYS A 136 -7.06 -18.77 6.50
CA LYS A 136 -7.54 -20.09 6.08
C LYS A 136 -8.51 -20.71 7.08
N GLU A 137 -8.21 -20.66 8.37
CA GLU A 137 -9.09 -21.13 9.43
C GLU A 137 -10.42 -20.38 9.47
N ALA A 138 -10.41 -19.08 9.11
CA ALA A 138 -11.61 -18.28 8.93
C ALA A 138 -12.37 -18.55 7.62
N GLY A 139 -11.93 -19.51 6.80
CA GLY A 139 -12.56 -19.88 5.53
C GLY A 139 -12.27 -18.93 4.37
N LEU A 140 -11.27 -18.05 4.50
CA LEU A 140 -10.86 -17.15 3.42
C LEU A 140 -10.00 -17.87 2.38
N LYS A 141 -10.03 -17.37 1.15
CA LYS A 141 -9.15 -17.84 0.08
C LYS A 141 -7.85 -17.06 0.12
N VAL A 142 -6.74 -17.76 0.23
CA VAL A 142 -5.40 -17.21 0.44
C VAL A 142 -4.48 -17.67 -0.67
N ALA A 143 -3.68 -16.76 -1.23
CA ALA A 143 -2.66 -17.12 -2.22
C ALA A 143 -1.35 -16.37 -2.00
N ALA A 144 -0.25 -16.96 -2.47
CA ALA A 144 1.09 -16.37 -2.37
C ALA A 144 1.90 -16.54 -3.67
N PHE A 145 2.56 -15.48 -4.11
CA PHE A 145 3.49 -15.50 -5.26
C PHE A 145 4.83 -14.96 -4.79
N VAL A 146 5.87 -15.78 -4.88
CA VAL A 146 7.19 -15.46 -4.32
C VAL A 146 8.28 -15.66 -5.37
N GLY A 147 9.36 -14.89 -5.27
CA GLY A 147 10.53 -14.99 -6.18
C GLY A 147 11.70 -15.77 -5.58
N LYS A 148 11.76 -15.88 -4.25
CA LYS A 148 12.82 -16.57 -3.53
C LYS A 148 12.31 -17.89 -2.95
N LYS A 149 12.91 -19.02 -3.39
CA LYS A 149 12.53 -20.39 -2.97
C LYS A 149 12.44 -20.56 -1.45
N LYS A 150 13.32 -19.90 -0.69
CA LYS A 150 13.35 -19.92 0.77
C LYS A 150 12.05 -19.48 1.44
N LEU A 151 11.27 -18.59 0.81
CA LEU A 151 9.97 -18.15 1.33
C LEU A 151 8.92 -19.27 1.36
N LYS A 152 9.18 -20.42 0.71
CA LYS A 152 8.37 -21.62 0.89
C LYS A 152 8.32 -22.10 2.34
N HIS A 153 9.33 -21.79 3.17
CA HIS A 153 9.29 -22.05 4.61
C HIS A 153 8.09 -21.40 5.31
N LEU A 154 7.55 -20.29 4.76
CA LEU A 154 6.42 -19.56 5.33
C LEU A 154 5.05 -20.13 4.93
N LEU A 155 5.06 -21.17 4.08
CA LEU A 155 3.86 -21.74 3.46
C LEU A 155 3.69 -23.21 3.88
N PRO A 156 3.45 -23.49 5.19
CA PRO A 156 3.18 -24.86 5.62
C PRO A 156 1.98 -25.44 4.86
N PRO A 157 1.96 -26.76 4.58
CA PRO A 157 0.87 -27.37 3.83
C PRO A 157 -0.51 -27.01 4.39
N GLY A 158 -1.38 -26.46 3.53
CA GLY A 158 -2.72 -26.02 3.90
C GLY A 158 -2.83 -24.57 4.38
N SER A 159 -1.72 -23.83 4.52
CA SER A 159 -1.77 -22.40 4.90
C SER A 159 -2.23 -21.47 3.78
N VAL A 160 -2.22 -21.94 2.53
CA VAL A 160 -2.67 -21.20 1.36
C VAL A 160 -3.44 -22.14 0.41
N ASP A 161 -4.38 -21.59 -0.35
CA ASP A 161 -5.09 -22.34 -1.41
C ASP A 161 -4.22 -22.53 -2.65
N TYR A 162 -3.36 -21.54 -2.91
CA TYR A 162 -2.45 -21.55 -4.05
C TYR A 162 -1.17 -20.83 -3.70
N TRP A 163 -0.05 -21.36 -4.17
CA TRP A 163 1.17 -20.58 -4.24
C TRP A 163 1.96 -20.95 -5.49
N ASP A 164 2.77 -20.00 -5.94
CA ASP A 164 3.62 -20.19 -7.11
C ASP A 164 4.93 -19.40 -7.00
N MET A 165 5.91 -19.83 -7.79
CA MET A 165 7.16 -19.14 -8.06
C MET A 165 7.35 -19.17 -9.58
N PRO A 166 6.57 -18.35 -10.32
CA PRO A 166 6.47 -18.42 -11.78
C PRO A 166 7.76 -18.00 -12.50
N GLY A 167 8.68 -17.40 -11.76
CA GLY A 167 9.99 -16.94 -12.19
C GLY A 167 10.67 -16.28 -10.99
N TYR A 168 11.65 -15.42 -11.28
CA TYR A 168 12.40 -14.72 -10.23
C TYR A 168 12.05 -13.24 -10.16
N TRP A 169 11.91 -12.58 -11.31
CA TRP A 169 11.77 -11.12 -11.37
C TRP A 169 10.31 -10.68 -11.29
N ALA A 170 10.09 -9.40 -10.99
CA ALA A 170 8.77 -8.79 -10.99
C ALA A 170 8.02 -8.97 -12.32
N SER A 171 8.76 -9.03 -13.43
CA SER A 171 8.23 -9.27 -14.77
C SER A 171 7.61 -10.66 -14.98
N ASP A 172 7.98 -11.65 -14.17
CA ASP A 172 7.36 -12.98 -14.16
C ASP A 172 6.27 -13.09 -13.09
N ILE A 173 6.56 -12.56 -11.89
CA ILE A 173 5.76 -12.75 -10.69
C ILE A 173 4.46 -11.95 -10.76
N MET A 174 4.54 -10.67 -11.11
CA MET A 174 3.38 -9.78 -11.06
C MET A 174 2.30 -10.16 -12.09
N PRO A 175 2.62 -10.48 -13.36
CA PRO A 175 1.60 -10.93 -14.30
C PRO A 175 0.88 -12.20 -13.85
N ALA A 176 1.59 -13.20 -13.32
CA ALA A 176 0.99 -14.42 -12.82
C ALA A 176 0.08 -14.17 -11.60
N ALA A 177 0.53 -13.33 -10.66
CA ALA A 177 -0.25 -12.92 -9.50
C ALA A 177 -1.53 -12.18 -9.91
N VAL A 178 -1.43 -11.28 -10.89
CA VAL A 178 -2.57 -10.52 -11.45
C VAL A 178 -3.57 -11.43 -12.17
N GLU A 179 -3.09 -12.39 -12.97
CA GLU A 179 -3.95 -13.37 -13.64
C GLU A 179 -4.74 -14.16 -12.61
N TYR A 180 -4.06 -14.69 -11.60
CA TYR A 180 -4.70 -15.44 -10.51
C TYR A 180 -5.67 -14.56 -9.72
N LEU A 181 -5.29 -13.32 -9.39
CA LEU A 181 -6.13 -12.36 -8.67
C LEU A 181 -7.47 -12.15 -9.39
N LEU A 182 -7.45 -11.92 -10.71
CA LEU A 182 -8.65 -11.65 -11.50
C LEU A 182 -9.53 -12.90 -11.66
N ARG A 183 -8.91 -14.07 -11.81
CA ARG A 183 -9.60 -15.35 -11.98
C ARG A 183 -10.21 -15.87 -10.69
N GLU A 184 -9.41 -15.89 -9.63
CA GLU A 184 -9.68 -16.64 -8.41
C GLU A 184 -10.13 -15.76 -7.24
N ARG A 185 -9.90 -14.45 -7.33
CA ARG A 185 -10.32 -13.41 -6.38
C ARG A 185 -10.01 -13.73 -4.90
N PRO A 186 -8.79 -14.15 -4.54
CA PRO A 186 -8.44 -14.46 -3.14
C PRO A 186 -8.70 -13.26 -2.23
N GLN A 187 -9.12 -13.49 -0.99
CA GLN A 187 -9.29 -12.44 0.02
C GLN A 187 -7.96 -12.02 0.68
N LEU A 188 -6.95 -12.87 0.63
CA LEU A 188 -5.58 -12.51 1.03
C LEU A 188 -4.60 -12.95 -0.05
N LEU A 189 -3.86 -12.00 -0.61
CA LEU A 189 -2.85 -12.24 -1.63
C LEU A 189 -1.51 -11.66 -1.18
N PHE A 190 -0.51 -12.51 -1.07
CA PHE A 190 0.88 -12.11 -0.80
C PHE A 190 1.71 -12.16 -2.08
N ILE A 191 2.43 -11.09 -2.38
CA ILE A 191 3.31 -10.96 -3.54
C ILE A 191 4.67 -10.51 -3.02
N HIS A 192 5.73 -11.22 -3.40
CA HIS A 192 7.10 -10.83 -3.07
C HIS A 192 7.91 -10.66 -4.35
N LEU A 193 8.60 -9.52 -4.48
CA LEU A 193 9.44 -9.16 -5.61
C LEU A 193 10.92 -9.02 -5.14
N PRO A 194 11.85 -9.90 -5.56
CA PRO A 194 13.23 -9.93 -5.07
C PRO A 194 14.19 -8.92 -5.74
N ASP A 195 13.66 -8.13 -6.67
CA ASP A 195 14.44 -7.41 -7.67
C ASP A 195 15.47 -6.46 -7.04
N LEU A 196 15.05 -5.67 -6.04
CA LEU A 196 15.86 -4.57 -5.50
C LEU A 196 17.00 -5.07 -4.60
N ASP A 197 16.79 -6.12 -3.83
CA ASP A 197 17.84 -6.84 -3.12
C ASP A 197 18.85 -7.47 -4.07
N SER A 198 18.37 -8.13 -5.12
CA SER A 198 19.23 -8.80 -6.09
C SER A 198 20.15 -7.81 -6.82
N VAL A 199 19.59 -6.66 -7.21
CA VAL A 199 20.34 -5.56 -7.83
C VAL A 199 21.22 -4.85 -6.80
N GLY A 200 20.75 -4.71 -5.55
CA GLY A 200 21.53 -4.18 -4.43
C GLY A 200 22.80 -4.99 -4.16
N HIS A 201 22.71 -6.31 -4.14
CA HIS A 201 23.88 -7.19 -4.05
C HIS A 201 24.83 -7.06 -5.24
N ALA A 202 24.29 -6.97 -6.47
CA ALA A 202 25.10 -6.95 -7.68
C ALA A 202 25.86 -5.62 -7.87
N TYR A 203 25.19 -4.49 -7.63
CA TYR A 203 25.70 -3.16 -7.98
C TYR A 203 25.91 -2.27 -6.77
N GLY A 204 25.02 -2.37 -5.80
CA GLY A 204 25.03 -1.67 -4.53
C GLY A 204 23.69 -1.01 -4.23
N TRP A 205 23.32 -0.93 -2.95
CA TRP A 205 22.18 -0.14 -2.52
C TRP A 205 22.38 1.34 -2.87
N MET A 206 21.34 1.99 -3.37
CA MET A 206 21.34 3.35 -3.93
C MET A 206 22.24 3.56 -5.15
N SER A 207 22.70 2.48 -5.80
CA SER A 207 23.34 2.57 -7.12
C SER A 207 22.35 3.03 -8.19
N ARG A 208 22.86 3.54 -9.31
CA ARG A 208 22.03 3.91 -10.46
C ARG A 208 21.19 2.72 -10.93
N GLU A 209 21.81 1.54 -10.97
CA GLU A 209 21.16 0.29 -11.40
C GLU A 209 20.03 -0.10 -10.44
N GLN A 210 20.20 0.07 -9.12
CA GLN A 210 19.11 -0.21 -8.16
C GLN A 210 17.97 0.81 -8.27
N LEU A 211 18.26 2.09 -8.52
CA LEU A 211 17.22 3.10 -8.75
C LEU A 211 16.46 2.85 -10.07
N GLU A 212 17.15 2.42 -11.13
CA GLU A 212 16.52 1.97 -12.38
C GLU A 212 15.61 0.75 -12.13
N ALA A 213 16.07 -0.26 -11.39
CA ALA A 213 15.25 -1.40 -10.98
C ALA A 213 14.06 -1.01 -10.09
N THR A 214 14.19 0.05 -9.27
CA THR A 214 13.09 0.58 -8.46
C THR A 214 11.98 1.13 -9.35
N THR A 215 12.33 1.82 -10.44
CA THR A 215 11.35 2.25 -11.45
C THR A 215 10.69 1.07 -12.17
N GLU A 216 11.45 0.03 -12.54
CA GLU A 216 10.88 -1.17 -13.18
C GLU A 216 9.91 -1.93 -12.25
N VAL A 217 10.22 -2.02 -10.96
CA VAL A 217 9.32 -2.57 -9.94
C VAL A 217 8.06 -1.74 -9.79
N ASP A 218 8.16 -0.40 -9.85
CA ASP A 218 6.99 0.48 -9.83
C ASP A 218 6.05 0.24 -11.03
N GLU A 219 6.59 -0.05 -12.22
CA GLU A 219 5.78 -0.44 -13.38
C GLU A 219 4.98 -1.73 -13.12
N ALA A 220 5.59 -2.71 -12.43
CA ALA A 220 4.89 -3.92 -12.00
C ALA A 220 3.77 -3.59 -10.98
N ILE A 221 4.00 -2.67 -10.04
CA ILE A 221 2.93 -2.15 -9.17
C ILE A 221 1.80 -1.55 -10.04
N GLY A 222 2.13 -0.76 -11.05
CA GLY A 222 1.17 -0.19 -12.02
C GLY A 222 0.28 -1.24 -12.69
N LEU A 223 0.83 -2.41 -13.04
CA LEU A 223 0.07 -3.54 -13.57
C LEU A 223 -0.98 -4.04 -12.57
N LEU A 224 -0.59 -4.23 -11.30
CA LEU A 224 -1.50 -4.62 -10.22
C LEU A 224 -2.62 -3.60 -10.01
N LEU A 225 -2.28 -2.30 -9.90
CA LEU A 225 -3.28 -1.25 -9.68
C LEU A 225 -4.27 -1.18 -10.85
N THR A 226 -3.78 -1.34 -12.08
CA THR A 226 -4.61 -1.39 -13.28
C THR A 226 -5.55 -2.59 -13.27
N ALA A 227 -5.05 -3.77 -12.88
CA ALA A 227 -5.86 -4.97 -12.78
C ALA A 227 -6.96 -4.85 -11.73
N LEU A 228 -6.65 -4.32 -10.54
CA LEU A 228 -7.64 -4.08 -9.49
C LEU A 228 -8.76 -3.16 -9.97
N ARG A 229 -8.44 -2.07 -10.67
CA ARG A 229 -9.43 -1.14 -11.25
C ARG A 229 -10.29 -1.79 -12.32
N LYS A 230 -9.66 -2.44 -13.31
CA LYS A 230 -10.38 -3.12 -14.41
C LYS A 230 -11.22 -4.30 -13.93
N GLY A 231 -10.79 -4.99 -12.89
CA GLY A 231 -11.50 -6.12 -12.28
C GLY A 231 -12.64 -5.72 -11.35
N GLY A 232 -12.86 -4.43 -11.10
CA GLY A 232 -13.85 -3.94 -10.13
C GLY A 232 -13.50 -4.30 -8.68
N LEU A 233 -12.21 -4.51 -8.38
CA LEU A 233 -11.71 -4.90 -7.06
C LEU A 233 -11.10 -3.73 -6.28
N TRP A 234 -10.85 -2.59 -6.95
CA TRP A 234 -10.18 -1.42 -6.38
C TRP A 234 -10.81 -0.90 -5.09
N GLU A 235 -12.13 -0.69 -5.11
CA GLU A 235 -12.87 -0.05 -4.01
C GLU A 235 -13.00 -0.91 -2.74
N THR A 236 -12.72 -2.22 -2.83
CA THR A 236 -12.85 -3.17 -1.72
C THR A 236 -11.53 -3.84 -1.34
N THR A 237 -10.41 -3.41 -1.95
CA THR A 237 -9.08 -3.98 -1.70
C THR A 237 -8.23 -3.02 -0.89
N LEU A 238 -7.72 -3.49 0.25
CA LEU A 238 -6.59 -2.89 0.93
C LEU A 238 -5.30 -3.37 0.28
N ILE A 239 -4.41 -2.44 -0.05
CA ILE A 239 -3.07 -2.70 -0.56
C ILE A 239 -2.10 -2.29 0.53
N ILE A 240 -1.20 -3.19 0.91
CA ILE A 240 -0.05 -2.89 1.77
C ILE A 240 1.21 -3.10 0.95
N VAL A 241 2.09 -2.10 0.92
CA VAL A 241 3.42 -2.21 0.32
C VAL A 241 4.47 -1.97 1.40
N THR A 242 5.45 -2.85 1.50
CA THR A 242 6.55 -2.70 2.46
C THR A 242 7.80 -3.43 1.98
N SER A 243 8.87 -3.33 2.76
CA SER A 243 10.11 -4.07 2.55
C SER A 243 10.36 -5.01 3.73
N ASP A 244 11.17 -6.04 3.51
CA ASP A 244 11.70 -6.89 4.57
C ASP A 244 12.96 -6.31 5.21
N HIS A 245 13.79 -5.61 4.44
CA HIS A 245 14.98 -4.89 4.91
C HIS A 245 15.42 -3.82 3.90
N GLY A 246 16.41 -3.02 4.27
CA GLY A 246 17.19 -2.21 3.34
C GLY A 246 18.57 -2.82 3.09
N GLY A 247 19.61 -2.01 2.91
CA GLY A 247 20.97 -2.50 2.76
C GLY A 247 21.98 -1.37 2.61
N HIS A 248 23.26 -1.69 2.75
CA HIS A 248 24.36 -0.75 2.60
C HIS A 248 25.51 -1.36 1.80
N GLY A 249 26.12 -0.54 0.93
CA GLY A 249 27.10 -1.07 -0.02
C GLY A 249 26.48 -2.19 -0.84
N ARG A 250 26.93 -3.44 -0.68
CA ARG A 250 26.38 -4.63 -1.38
C ARG A 250 25.94 -5.73 -0.42
N VAL A 251 25.69 -5.37 0.83
CA VAL A 251 25.35 -6.30 1.91
C VAL A 251 24.18 -5.76 2.72
N HIS A 252 23.58 -6.64 3.50
CA HIS A 252 22.56 -6.33 4.50
C HIS A 252 22.63 -7.42 5.60
N GLY A 253 21.82 -7.28 6.64
CA GLY A 253 21.72 -8.24 7.74
C GLY A 253 22.31 -7.76 9.07
N SER A 254 22.70 -6.49 9.15
CA SER A 254 23.24 -5.85 10.35
C SER A 254 22.19 -4.99 11.08
N ASP A 255 22.60 -4.36 12.17
CA ASP A 255 21.86 -3.32 12.89
C ASP A 255 22.11 -1.91 12.34
N ASP A 256 22.78 -1.78 11.18
CA ASP A 256 22.90 -0.50 10.48
C ASP A 256 21.49 0.02 10.13
N PRO A 257 21.16 1.30 10.43
CA PRO A 257 19.85 1.87 10.10
C PRO A 257 19.46 1.75 8.62
N GLN A 258 20.42 1.66 7.71
CA GLN A 258 20.18 1.42 6.29
C GLN A 258 19.64 0.01 6.01
N ASP A 259 19.98 -0.98 6.85
CA ASP A 259 19.47 -2.35 6.74
C ASP A 259 18.11 -2.47 7.43
N THR A 260 17.89 -1.74 8.54
CA THR A 260 16.71 -1.94 9.38
C THR A 260 15.52 -1.05 9.04
N THR A 261 15.75 0.12 8.42
CA THR A 261 14.68 1.08 8.12
C THR A 261 14.01 0.75 6.79
N ILE A 262 12.70 0.50 6.84
CA ILE A 262 11.87 0.06 5.71
C ILE A 262 10.69 1.01 5.49
N PRO A 263 10.15 1.13 4.26
CA PRO A 263 8.89 1.82 4.04
C PRO A 263 7.73 0.93 4.48
N TRP A 264 6.65 1.54 4.95
CA TRP A 264 5.37 0.86 5.16
C TRP A 264 4.26 1.76 4.63
N ILE A 265 3.49 1.27 3.65
CA ILE A 265 2.46 2.03 2.95
C ILE A 265 1.18 1.20 2.94
N ALA A 266 0.05 1.81 3.27
CA ALA A 266 -1.28 1.24 3.17
C ALA A 266 -2.20 2.15 2.34
N TYR A 267 -2.93 1.57 1.40
CA TYR A 267 -3.92 2.26 0.57
C TYR A 267 -5.16 1.41 0.42
N GLY A 268 -6.35 1.97 0.62
CA GLY A 268 -7.58 1.22 0.41
C GLY A 268 -8.79 1.80 1.12
N PRO A 269 -9.92 1.08 1.12
CA PRO A 269 -11.15 1.57 1.73
C PRO A 269 -10.97 1.78 3.24
N GLY A 270 -11.38 2.96 3.71
CA GLY A 270 -11.29 3.36 5.12
C GLY A 270 -9.94 3.96 5.52
N VAL A 271 -8.87 3.74 4.77
CA VAL A 271 -7.55 4.32 5.05
C VAL A 271 -7.57 5.83 4.84
N GLN A 272 -7.04 6.58 5.79
CA GLN A 272 -6.96 8.03 5.72
C GLN A 272 -5.93 8.47 4.67
N PRO A 273 -6.33 9.25 3.63
CA PRO A 273 -5.40 9.72 2.61
C PRO A 273 -4.39 10.73 3.17
N GLY A 274 -3.13 10.59 2.76
CA GLY A 274 -2.03 11.49 3.12
C GLY A 274 -1.58 11.40 4.58
N LEU A 275 -1.94 10.34 5.30
CA LEU A 275 -1.60 10.19 6.71
C LEU A 275 -0.18 9.64 6.87
N GLU A 276 0.74 10.45 7.39
CA GLU A 276 2.06 9.97 7.84
C GLU A 276 1.98 9.50 9.30
N LEU A 277 2.17 8.20 9.53
CA LEU A 277 2.17 7.59 10.86
C LEU A 277 3.36 8.10 11.67
N GLN A 278 3.05 8.63 12.86
CA GLN A 278 4.04 9.13 13.83
C GLN A 278 4.41 8.10 14.90
N GLU A 279 3.57 7.08 15.08
CA GLU A 279 3.83 5.99 16.03
C GLU A 279 4.91 5.04 15.50
N PRO A 280 5.70 4.38 16.38
CA PRO A 280 6.63 3.34 15.96
C PRO A 280 5.91 2.22 15.20
N VAL A 281 6.40 1.89 14.02
CA VAL A 281 5.91 0.79 13.19
C VAL A 281 7.02 -0.23 13.01
N HIS A 282 6.69 -1.51 13.18
CA HIS A 282 7.59 -2.62 12.93
C HIS A 282 7.03 -3.53 11.85
N ILE A 283 7.90 -4.29 11.19
CA ILE A 283 7.51 -5.25 10.16
C ILE A 283 6.46 -6.26 10.65
N PHE A 284 6.56 -6.69 11.91
CA PHE A 284 5.61 -7.60 12.55
C PHE A 284 4.25 -6.97 12.86
N ASP A 285 4.06 -5.66 12.70
CA ASP A 285 2.74 -5.03 12.79
C ASP A 285 1.88 -5.30 11.54
N THR A 286 2.48 -5.84 10.47
CA THR A 286 1.80 -6.10 9.19
C THR A 286 0.73 -7.19 9.33
N ALA A 287 1.08 -8.38 9.83
CA ALA A 287 0.11 -9.47 10.02
C ALA A 287 -1.12 -9.09 10.88
N PRO A 288 -0.98 -8.49 12.08
CA PRO A 288 -2.15 -8.11 12.86
C PRO A 288 -2.97 -7.02 12.18
N THR A 289 -2.34 -6.10 11.43
CA THR A 289 -3.06 -5.09 10.62
C THR A 289 -3.90 -5.73 9.51
N VAL A 290 -3.34 -6.70 8.80
CA VAL A 290 -4.04 -7.46 7.74
C VAL A 290 -5.26 -8.20 8.32
N LEU A 291 -5.08 -8.89 9.45
CA LEU A 291 -6.15 -9.61 10.12
C LEU A 291 -7.27 -8.66 10.58
N ALA A 292 -6.91 -7.55 11.23
CA ALA A 292 -7.87 -6.54 11.67
C ALA A 292 -8.67 -5.95 10.50
N ALA A 293 -7.99 -5.62 9.38
CA ALA A 293 -8.64 -5.13 8.18
C ALA A 293 -9.66 -6.13 7.60
N LEU A 294 -9.36 -7.43 7.64
CA LEU A 294 -10.27 -8.50 7.22
C LEU A 294 -11.39 -8.80 8.24
N GLY A 295 -11.46 -8.05 9.35
CA GLY A 295 -12.42 -8.28 10.43
C GLY A 295 -12.11 -9.51 11.29
N LEU A 296 -10.89 -10.03 11.22
CA LEU A 296 -10.38 -11.13 12.03
C LEU A 296 -9.67 -10.58 13.26
N ARG A 297 -9.60 -11.38 14.33
CA ARG A 297 -8.88 -11.00 15.55
C ARG A 297 -7.45 -11.52 15.49
N PRO A 298 -6.43 -10.66 15.58
CA PRO A 298 -5.07 -11.11 15.80
C PRO A 298 -4.96 -11.95 17.08
N PRO A 299 -4.15 -13.02 17.10
CA PRO A 299 -3.89 -13.79 18.31
C PRO A 299 -3.35 -12.91 19.44
N LYS A 300 -3.73 -13.25 20.68
CA LYS A 300 -3.16 -12.58 21.85
C LYS A 300 -1.69 -12.99 22.02
N GLY A 301 -0.84 -12.03 22.36
CA GLY A 301 0.58 -12.27 22.65
C GLY A 301 1.48 -12.27 21.42
N TRP A 302 0.97 -11.89 20.25
CA TRP A 302 1.84 -11.43 19.17
C TRP A 302 2.60 -10.17 19.59
N ASP A 303 3.82 -10.02 19.09
CA ASP A 303 4.66 -8.85 19.34
C ASP A 303 4.11 -7.61 18.60
N GLY A 304 3.54 -7.85 17.42
CA GLY A 304 2.96 -6.80 16.59
C GLY A 304 1.58 -6.33 17.04
N ASN A 305 1.35 -5.04 16.81
CA ASN A 305 0.09 -4.36 17.08
C ASN A 305 -0.65 -4.05 15.77
N PRO A 306 -1.98 -4.21 15.71
CA PRO A 306 -2.73 -3.82 14.53
C PRO A 306 -2.71 -2.29 14.38
N LEU A 307 -2.18 -1.81 13.25
CA LEU A 307 -2.18 -0.39 12.88
C LEU A 307 -3.52 0.06 12.31
N TRP A 308 -4.47 -0.87 12.11
CA TRP A 308 -5.74 -0.62 11.41
C TRP A 308 -6.52 0.55 12.00
N ASP A 309 -6.63 0.63 13.33
CA ASP A 309 -7.34 1.72 13.99
C ASP A 309 -6.59 3.06 13.93
N LEU A 310 -5.26 3.03 13.72
CA LEU A 310 -4.44 4.24 13.55
C LEU A 310 -4.55 4.81 12.13
N ILE A 311 -4.68 3.95 11.13
CA ILE A 311 -4.70 4.36 9.71
C ILE A 311 -6.09 4.61 9.16
N THR A 312 -7.15 4.23 9.88
CA THR A 312 -8.53 4.41 9.41
C THR A 312 -9.21 5.59 10.05
N VAL A 313 -10.09 6.25 9.28
CA VAL A 313 -10.93 7.31 9.82
C VAL A 313 -11.94 6.68 10.78
N PRO A 314 -12.00 7.09 12.05
CA PRO A 314 -13.01 6.59 12.98
C PRO A 314 -14.40 6.85 12.40
N TYR A 315 -15.30 5.87 12.52
CA TYR A 315 -16.72 6.11 12.25
C TYR A 315 -17.20 7.26 13.13
N GLN A 316 -17.48 8.42 12.54
CA GLN A 316 -18.22 9.48 13.22
C GLN A 316 -19.70 9.25 12.95
N PRO A 317 -20.49 8.76 13.94
CA PRO A 317 -21.93 8.74 13.80
C PRO A 317 -22.43 10.16 13.54
N CYS A 318 -23.40 10.31 12.63
CA CYS A 318 -24.08 11.59 12.46
C CYS A 318 -24.56 12.08 13.83
N PRO A 319 -24.38 13.37 14.16
CA PRO A 319 -24.93 13.92 15.39
C PRO A 319 -26.43 13.64 15.43
N ALA A 320 -26.92 13.16 16.58
CA ALA A 320 -28.35 12.98 16.78
C ALA A 320 -29.05 14.32 16.50
N PRO A 321 -30.21 14.33 15.81
CA PRO A 321 -30.95 15.56 15.58
C PRO A 321 -31.19 16.24 16.93
N THR A 322 -30.75 17.49 17.06
CA THR A 322 -31.02 18.30 18.25
C THR A 322 -32.53 18.45 18.44
N PRO A 323 -33.04 18.34 19.68
CA PRO A 323 -34.48 18.37 19.97
C PRO A 323 -35.22 19.61 19.46
#